data_AF-A0A7D7QKJ7-F1
#
_entry.id   AF-A0A7D7QKJ7-F1
#
_cell.length_a   1.000
_cell.length_b   1.000
_cell.length_c   1.000
_cell.angle_alpha   90.00
_cell.angle_beta   90.00
_cell.angle_gamma   90.00
#
_symmetry.space_group_name_H-M   'P 1'
#
loop_
_entity.id
_entity.type
_entity.pdbx_description
1 polymer ?
#
loop_
_entity_poly.entity_id
_entity_poly.type
_entity_poly.pdbx_seq_one_letter_code
_entity_poly.pdbx_strand_id
1 'polypeptide(L)'
;MEKNDPLIKPIRPKSPLEKFIRRYVIDKYFVTVFSFLVWMVFFDSTSFLVINELNTEINKYEEQLNYYQSEYRKNDEFYRKLMNNKDEKEKYARENYFMKKPNEEIFILVVDSTHLKKAQP
;
A
#
# COMPACT_ATOMS: atom_id res chain seq x y z
N MET A 1 20.68 -51.70 -47.24
CA MET A 1 21.56 -51.10 -46.22
C MET A 1 20.79 -51.12 -44.90
N GLU A 2 20.85 -52.24 -44.18
CA GLU A 2 20.08 -52.50 -42.97
C GLU A 2 20.84 -51.95 -41.76
N LYS A 3 20.23 -51.02 -41.03
CA LYS A 3 20.84 -50.32 -39.90
C LYS A 3 20.64 -51.17 -38.65
N ASN A 4 21.63 -52.01 -38.36
CA ASN A 4 21.66 -52.83 -37.14
C ASN A 4 21.98 -51.94 -35.94
N ASP A 5 20.93 -51.39 -35.31
CA ASP A 5 21.08 -50.76 -34.00
C ASP A 5 21.42 -51.87 -32.98
N PRO A 6 22.49 -51.71 -32.16
CA PRO A 6 22.91 -52.78 -31.25
C PRO A 6 21.82 -53.05 -30.21
N LEU A 7 21.37 -54.31 -30.16
CA LEU A 7 20.34 -54.85 -29.24
C LEU A 7 20.71 -54.72 -27.75
N ILE A 8 21.93 -54.30 -27.42
CA ILE A 8 22.43 -54.19 -26.06
C ILE A 8 23.04 -52.81 -25.86
N LYS A 9 22.40 -51.99 -25.01
CA LYS A 9 22.96 -50.71 -24.59
C LYS A 9 24.12 -50.94 -23.60
N PRO A 10 25.26 -50.24 -23.74
CA PRO A 10 26.39 -50.42 -22.82
C PRO A 10 26.03 -49.94 -21.41
N ILE A 11 26.49 -50.69 -20.40
CA ILE A 11 26.27 -50.40 -18.97
C ILE A 11 27.14 -49.19 -18.59
N ARG A 12 26.54 -48.00 -18.55
CA ARG A 12 27.23 -46.80 -18.07
C ARG A 12 27.33 -46.85 -16.53
N PRO A 13 28.51 -46.64 -15.93
CA PRO A 13 28.63 -46.64 -14.48
C PRO A 13 27.85 -45.45 -13.91
N LYS A 14 26.94 -45.73 -12.97
CA LYS A 14 26.12 -44.71 -12.31
C LYS A 14 27.02 -43.70 -11.62
N SER A 15 26.78 -42.41 -11.88
CA SER A 15 27.57 -41.30 -11.34
C SER A 15 27.53 -41.30 -9.79
N PRO A 16 28.60 -40.84 -9.11
CA PRO A 16 28.61 -40.69 -7.65
C PRO A 16 27.42 -39.88 -7.12
N LEU A 17 26.97 -38.90 -7.92
CA LEU A 17 25.80 -38.07 -7.62
C LEU A 17 24.50 -38.88 -7.63
N GLU A 18 24.30 -39.78 -8.60
CA GLU A 18 23.10 -40.63 -8.67
C GLU A 18 23.02 -41.59 -7.48
N LYS A 19 24.16 -42.12 -7.01
CA LYS A 19 24.20 -42.95 -5.80
C LYS A 19 23.88 -42.15 -4.55
N PHE A 20 24.38 -40.92 -4.44
CA PHE A 20 24.10 -40.03 -3.33
C PHE A 20 22.61 -39.66 -3.30
N ILE A 21 22.06 -39.19 -4.42
CA ILE A 21 20.64 -38.86 -4.57
C ILE A 21 19.78 -40.09 -4.24
N ARG A 22 20.11 -41.27 -4.76
CA ARG A 22 19.36 -42.49 -4.44
C ARG A 22 19.37 -42.81 -2.93
N ARG A 23 20.50 -42.61 -2.24
CA ARG A 23 20.63 -42.92 -0.82
C ARG A 23 19.83 -41.97 0.08
N TYR A 24 19.83 -40.67 -0.24
CA TYR A 24 19.14 -39.67 0.58
C TYR A 24 17.68 -39.44 0.16
N VAL A 25 17.36 -39.56 -1.13
CA VAL A 25 16.04 -39.25 -1.71
C VAL A 25 15.11 -40.47 -1.78
N ILE A 26 15.63 -41.72 -1.81
CA ILE A 26 14.78 -42.93 -1.89
C ILE A 26 14.54 -43.55 -0.49
N ASP A 27 14.97 -42.90 0.59
CA ASP A 27 14.55 -43.31 1.93
C ASP A 27 13.07 -43.01 2.12
N LYS A 28 12.28 -44.04 2.46
CA LYS A 28 10.82 -43.95 2.67
C LYS A 28 10.45 -42.80 3.61
N TYR A 29 11.27 -42.56 4.63
CA TYR A 29 11.10 -41.46 5.57
C TYR A 29 11.34 -40.09 4.93
N PHE A 30 12.40 -39.95 4.13
CA PHE A 30 12.71 -38.69 3.45
C PHE A 30 11.62 -38.32 2.43
N VAL A 31 11.17 -39.27 1.61
CA VAL A 31 10.08 -39.03 0.65
C VAL A 31 8.79 -38.63 1.36
N THR A 32 8.46 -39.28 2.47
CA THR A 32 7.24 -38.98 3.24
C THR A 32 7.31 -37.60 3.87
N VAL A 33 8.42 -37.25 4.52
CA VAL A 33 8.61 -35.93 5.14
C VAL A 33 8.69 -34.83 4.10
N PHE A 34 9.40 -35.04 2.99
CA PHE A 34 9.50 -34.08 1.90
C PHE A 34 8.13 -33.83 1.25
N SER A 35 7.38 -34.91 0.96
CA SER A 35 6.02 -34.77 0.41
C SER A 35 5.08 -34.07 1.38
N PHE A 36 5.22 -34.33 2.69
CA PHE A 36 4.46 -33.64 3.73
C PHE A 36 4.83 -32.14 3.82
N LEU A 37 6.12 -31.79 3.74
CA LEU A 37 6.55 -30.39 3.71
C LEU A 37 6.07 -29.67 2.44
N VAL A 38 6.16 -30.31 1.28
CA VAL A 38 5.62 -29.77 0.03
C VAL A 38 4.10 -29.61 0.15
N TRP A 39 3.38 -30.54 0.78
CA TRP A 39 1.96 -30.36 1.08
C TRP A 39 1.75 -29.11 1.94
N MET A 40 2.44 -29.00 3.08
CA MET A 40 2.30 -27.86 4.00
C MET A 40 2.68 -26.50 3.37
N VAL A 41 3.53 -26.49 2.34
CA VAL A 41 3.95 -25.25 1.69
C VAL A 41 3.04 -24.88 0.52
N PHE A 42 2.59 -25.85 -0.28
CA PHE A 42 1.83 -25.58 -1.52
C PHE A 42 0.32 -25.67 -1.35
N PHE A 43 -0.17 -26.57 -0.51
CA PHE A 43 -1.60 -26.80 -0.29
C PHE A 43 -2.09 -26.25 1.05
N ASP A 44 -1.23 -26.21 2.08
CA ASP A 44 -1.54 -25.47 3.30
C ASP A 44 -1.18 -23.98 3.13
N SER A 45 -1.84 -23.15 3.91
CA SER A 45 -2.23 -21.76 3.62
C SER A 45 -1.09 -20.73 3.60
N THR A 46 0.15 -21.16 3.41
CA THR A 46 1.34 -20.32 3.24
C THR A 46 1.39 -19.72 1.83
N SER A 47 0.26 -19.20 1.36
CA SER A 47 0.18 -18.56 0.06
C SER A 47 0.94 -17.25 0.13
N PHE A 48 2.02 -17.14 -0.65
CA PHE A 48 2.77 -15.89 -0.85
C PHE A 48 1.84 -14.71 -1.21
N LEU A 49 0.71 -14.99 -1.85
CA LEU A 49 -0.34 -14.01 -2.16
C LEU A 49 -0.94 -13.39 -0.88
N VAL A 50 -1.23 -14.19 0.14
CA VAL A 50 -1.79 -13.72 1.42
C VAL A 50 -0.80 -12.83 2.15
N ILE A 51 0.49 -13.20 2.15
CA ILE A 51 1.54 -12.35 2.72
C ILE A 51 1.62 -11.01 1.98
N ASN A 52 1.51 -11.01 0.66
CA ASN A 52 1.55 -9.77 -0.13
C ASN A 52 0.30 -8.89 0.09
N GLU A 53 -0.87 -9.49 0.19
CA GLU A 53 -2.12 -8.79 0.53
C GLU A 53 -2.02 -8.16 1.92
N LEU A 54 -1.55 -8.91 2.92
CA LEU A 54 -1.36 -8.42 4.27
C LEU A 54 -0.33 -7.27 4.34
N ASN A 55 0.78 -7.38 3.60
CA ASN A 55 1.76 -6.28 3.49
C ASN A 55 1.15 -5.03 2.84
N THR A 56 0.25 -5.21 1.86
CA THR A 56 -0.45 -4.10 1.23
C THR A 56 -1.41 -3.42 2.21
N GLU A 57 -2.12 -4.20 3.02
CA GLU A 57 -2.96 -3.67 4.09
C GLU A 57 -2.15 -2.91 5.13
N ILE A 58 -1.01 -3.45 5.56
CA ILE A 58 -0.09 -2.79 6.49
C ILE A 58 0.34 -1.42 5.93
N ASN A 59 0.82 -1.38 4.69
CA ASN A 59 1.24 -0.13 4.05
C ASN A 59 0.08 0.89 3.98
N LYS A 60 -1.14 0.43 3.68
CA LYS A 60 -2.34 1.27 3.67
C LYS A 60 -2.65 1.85 5.05
N TYR A 61 -2.53 1.06 6.11
CA TYR A 61 -2.74 1.53 7.47
C TYR A 61 -1.65 2.51 7.91
N GLU A 62 -0.39 2.27 7.56
CA GLU A 62 0.71 3.19 7.82
C GLU A 62 0.53 4.53 7.09
N GLU A 63 0.10 4.50 5.83
CA GLU A 63 -0.19 5.72 5.06
C GLU A 63 -1.33 6.52 5.70
N GLN A 64 -2.42 5.86 6.10
CA GLN A 64 -3.52 6.51 6.80
C GLN A 64 -3.07 7.12 8.13
N LEU A 65 -2.27 6.38 8.91
CA LEU A 65 -1.73 6.87 10.17
C LEU A 65 -0.88 8.12 9.97
N ASN A 66 0.03 8.08 8.98
CA ASN A 66 0.88 9.23 8.64
C ASN A 66 0.04 10.43 8.16
N TYR A 67 -0.98 10.19 7.34
CA TYR A 67 -1.90 11.23 6.88
C TYR A 67 -2.59 11.91 8.08
N TYR A 68 -3.26 11.15 8.93
CA TYR A 68 -3.99 11.70 10.09
C TYR A 68 -3.07 12.38 11.08
N GLN A 69 -1.86 11.86 11.32
CA GLN A 69 -0.88 12.50 12.19
C GLN A 69 -0.41 13.85 11.61
N SER A 70 -0.21 13.92 10.30
CA SER A 70 0.19 15.16 9.63
C SER A 70 -0.92 16.22 9.68
N GLU A 71 -2.17 15.81 9.44
CA GLU A 71 -3.34 16.69 9.52
C GLU A 71 -3.59 17.14 10.96
N TYR A 72 -3.48 16.23 11.93
CA TYR A 72 -3.58 16.58 13.35
C TYR A 72 -2.56 17.67 13.72
N ARG A 73 -1.30 17.53 13.31
CA ARG A 73 -0.25 18.52 13.61
C ARG A 73 -0.57 19.89 12.99
N LYS A 74 -1.00 19.92 11.72
CA LYS A 74 -1.39 21.17 11.06
C LYS A 74 -2.56 21.84 11.78
N ASN A 75 -3.57 21.05 12.15
CA ASN A 75 -4.79 21.55 12.76
C ASN A 75 -4.54 22.00 14.21
N ASP A 76 -3.71 21.28 14.96
CA ASP A 76 -3.27 21.67 16.30
C ASP A 76 -2.49 22.99 16.26
N GLU A 77 -1.54 23.13 15.33
CA GLU A 77 -0.80 24.38 15.16
C GLU A 77 -1.74 25.55 14.82
N PHE A 78 -2.68 25.33 13.88
CA PHE A 78 -3.71 26.31 13.53
C PHE A 78 -4.59 26.67 14.74
N TYR A 79 -5.08 25.67 15.47
CA TYR A 79 -5.91 25.85 16.66
C TYR A 79 -5.17 26.63 17.76
N ARG A 80 -3.91 26.28 18.02
CA ARG A 80 -3.07 27.00 18.99
C ARG A 80 -2.85 28.45 18.57
N LYS A 81 -2.59 28.71 17.27
CA LYS A 81 -2.47 30.07 16.74
C LYS A 81 -3.77 30.86 16.94
N LEU A 82 -4.90 30.24 16.62
CA LEU A 82 -6.23 30.84 16.77
C LEU A 82 -6.60 31.12 18.23
N MET A 83 -6.26 30.21 19.15
CA MET A 83 -6.62 30.37 20.56
C MET A 83 -5.75 31.39 21.29
N ASN A 84 -4.46 31.45 20.95
CA ASN A 84 -3.51 32.34 21.61
C ASN A 84 -3.51 33.78 21.06
N ASN A 85 -4.00 33.99 19.83
CA ASN A 85 -4.05 35.31 19.21
C ASN A 85 -5.50 35.77 18.98
N LYS A 86 -5.87 36.88 19.64
CA LYS A 86 -7.21 37.47 19.55
C LYS A 86 -7.53 37.99 18.15
N ASP A 87 -6.55 38.57 17.45
CA ASP A 87 -6.75 39.18 16.14
C ASP A 87 -6.98 38.10 15.07
N GLU A 88 -6.22 37.01 15.12
CA GLU A 88 -6.42 35.84 14.25
C GLU A 88 -7.79 35.18 14.48
N LYS A 89 -8.25 35.14 15.74
CA LYS A 89 -9.58 34.64 16.09
C LYS A 89 -10.70 35.49 15.53
N GLU A 90 -10.60 36.82 15.67
CA GLU A 90 -11.58 37.77 15.12
C GLU A 90 -11.59 37.71 13.59
N LYS A 91 -10.41 37.65 12.95
CA LYS A 91 -10.29 37.50 11.50
C LYS A 91 -10.95 36.22 11.00
N TYR A 92 -10.66 35.07 11.62
CA TYR A 92 -11.25 33.79 11.24
C TYR A 92 -12.79 33.79 11.40
N ALA A 93 -13.31 34.37 12.48
CA ALA A 93 -14.73 34.50 12.73
C ALA A 93 -15.44 35.42 11.71
N ARG A 94 -14.78 36.49 11.27
CA ARG A 94 -15.29 37.40 10.23
C ARG A 94 -15.28 36.75 8.85
N GLU A 95 -14.21 36.05 8.48
CA GLU A 95 -14.05 35.45 7.15
C GLU A 95 -14.89 34.18 6.94
N ASN A 96 -14.97 33.30 7.95
CA ASN A 96 -15.63 31.99 7.81
C ASN A 96 -17.08 32.00 8.31
N TYR A 97 -17.39 32.83 9.31
CA TYR A 97 -18.70 32.83 9.97
C TYR A 97 -19.43 34.19 9.87
N PHE A 98 -18.84 35.18 9.18
CA PHE A 98 -19.41 36.53 9.01
C PHE A 98 -19.83 37.19 10.34
N MET A 99 -19.12 36.88 11.44
CA MET A 99 -19.42 37.45 12.75
C MET A 99 -19.12 38.95 12.77
N LYS A 100 -20.03 39.74 13.35
CA LYS A 100 -19.90 41.20 13.53
C LYS A 100 -20.11 41.61 14.98
N LYS A 101 -19.55 42.76 15.34
CA LYS A 101 -19.90 43.43 16.60
C LYS A 101 -21.30 44.05 16.50
N PRO A 102 -22.02 44.24 17.63
CA PRO A 102 -23.38 44.79 17.61
C PRO A 102 -23.50 46.19 16.99
N ASN A 103 -22.40 46.96 17.00
CA ASN A 103 -22.29 48.32 16.50
C ASN A 103 -21.60 48.42 15.13
N GLU A 104 -21.60 47.33 14.34
CA GLU A 104 -20.93 47.27 13.04
C GLU A 104 -21.89 46.86 11.91
N GLU A 105 -21.80 47.54 10.77
CA GLU A 105 -22.56 47.24 9.55
C GLU A 105 -21.65 46.57 8.52
N ILE A 106 -22.03 45.37 8.05
CA ILE A 106 -21.30 44.64 7.00
C ILE A 106 -21.91 44.98 5.65
N PHE A 107 -21.11 45.48 4.71
CA PHE A 107 -21.49 45.67 3.31
C PHE A 107 -20.86 44.54 2.47
N ILE A 108 -21.69 43.66 1.89
CA ILE A 108 -21.24 42.65 0.93
C ILE A 108 -21.35 43.26 -0.47
N LEU A 109 -20.21 43.56 -1.10
CA LEU A 109 -20.17 44.06 -2.47
C LEU A 109 -20.35 42.90 -3.44
N VAL A 110 -21.57 42.70 -3.93
CA VAL A 110 -21.83 41.82 -5.06
C VAL A 110 -21.61 42.63 -6.33
N VAL A 111 -20.55 42.30 -7.06
CA VAL A 111 -20.32 42.91 -8.37
C VAL A 111 -21.29 42.25 -9.35
N ASP A 112 -22.40 42.92 -9.63
CA ASP A 112 -23.29 42.55 -10.72
C ASP A 112 -22.54 42.72 -12.05
N SER A 113 -21.94 41.64 -12.52
CA SER A 113 -21.24 41.56 -13.82
C SER A 113 -22.11 41.93 -15.02
N THR A 114 -23.43 42.05 -14.81
CA THR A 114 -24.45 42.44 -15.79
C THR A 114 -24.43 43.93 -16.14
N HIS A 115 -23.74 44.79 -15.39
CA HIS A 115 -23.64 46.23 -15.65
C HIS A 115 -22.26 46.72 -16.10
N LEU A 116 -21.38 45.81 -16.56
CA LEU A 116 -20.19 46.19 -17.29
C LEU A 116 -20.61 46.73 -18.67
N LYS A 117 -20.87 48.04 -18.78
CA LYS A 117 -21.02 48.74 -20.05
C LYS A 117 -19.79 48.41 -20.89
N LYS A 118 -19.93 47.50 -21.87
CA LYS A 118 -18.89 47.20 -22.86
C LYS A 118 -18.37 48.53 -23.37
N ALA A 119 -17.09 48.80 -23.15
CA ALA A 119 -16.38 49.84 -23.87
C ALA A 119 -16.60 49.55 -25.35
N GLN A 120 -17.32 50.45 -26.02
CA GLN A 120 -17.58 50.38 -27.45
C GLN A 120 -16.26 50.58 -28.20
N PRO A 121 -16.09 49.90 -29.35
CA PRO A 121 -14.80 49.61 -29.97
C PRO A 121 -14.02 50.85 -30.42
#